data_AF-A0A537YL04-F1
#
_entry.id   AF-A0A537YL04-F1
#
_cell.length_a   1.000
_cell.length_b   1.000
_cell.length_c   1.000
_cell.angle_alpha   90.00
_cell.angle_beta   90.00
_cell.angle_gamma   90.00
#
_symmetry.space_group_name_H-M   'P 1'
#
loop_
_entity.id
_entity.type
_entity.pdbx_description
1 polymer ?
#
loop_
_entity_poly.entity_id
_entity_poly.type
_entity_poly.pdbx_seq_one_letter_code
_entity_poly.pdbx_strand_id
1 'polypeptide(L)'
;MSSSTSHKQKSSGHARGAHGGGGSGGGDEGGGGGGGGNGERMVKVAFARTQPEAEMLQGLLTEAGIPSMLKRSGGFDNPEFLPNGPRDVLVRADSAKRAREVLADVMIEDEHDEATELEEERRLARGETGVTSAGRLAFWLIAAVVVGFLLIWALYQAT
;
A
#
# COMPACT_ATOMS: atom_id res chain seq x y z
N MET A 1 -56.73 -4.93 24.70
CA MET A 1 -57.63 -5.07 25.87
C MET A 1 -57.06 -6.15 26.77
N SER A 2 -57.00 -5.85 28.06
CA SER A 2 -56.32 -6.54 29.17
C SER A 2 -56.60 -8.04 29.27
N SER A 3 -55.64 -8.79 29.82
CA SER A 3 -55.85 -9.59 31.05
C SER A 3 -54.54 -10.25 31.51
N SER A 4 -54.06 -9.78 32.66
CA SER A 4 -53.09 -10.45 33.53
C SER A 4 -53.62 -11.78 34.04
N THR A 5 -52.77 -12.80 34.15
CA THR A 5 -52.89 -13.79 35.24
C THR A 5 -51.50 -14.15 35.76
N SER A 6 -51.28 -13.71 36.99
CA SER A 6 -50.20 -14.06 37.90
C SER A 6 -50.28 -15.54 38.29
N HIS A 7 -49.16 -16.26 38.26
CA HIS A 7 -49.01 -17.45 39.09
C HIS A 7 -47.64 -17.48 39.76
N LYS A 8 -47.69 -17.36 41.08
CA LYS A 8 -46.61 -17.53 42.04
C LYS A 8 -46.48 -19.02 42.35
N GLN A 9 -45.27 -19.58 42.30
CA GLN A 9 -44.99 -20.89 42.87
C GLN A 9 -43.62 -20.87 43.57
N LYS A 10 -43.66 -21.09 44.89
CA LYS A 10 -42.51 -21.36 45.76
C LYS A 10 -42.19 -22.86 45.67
N SER A 11 -40.93 -23.22 45.58
CA SER A 11 -40.40 -24.52 46.07
C SER A 11 -38.87 -24.39 46.17
N SER A 12 -38.36 -24.28 47.40
CA SER A 12 -37.72 -25.38 48.16
C SER A 12 -36.23 -25.50 47.85
N GLY A 13 -35.41 -25.15 48.85
CA GLY A 13 -33.97 -25.38 48.80
C GLY A 13 -33.63 -26.86 48.80
N HIS A 14 -32.59 -27.20 48.06
CA HIS A 14 -31.78 -28.39 48.30
C HIS A 14 -30.32 -28.00 48.30
N ALA A 15 -29.63 -28.46 49.33
CA ALA A 15 -28.23 -28.24 49.59
C ALA A 15 -27.37 -29.32 48.90
N ARG A 16 -26.10 -28.94 48.66
CA ARG A 16 -24.89 -29.77 48.57
C ARG A 16 -24.68 -30.62 47.32
N GLY A 17 -23.61 -30.28 46.60
CA GLY A 17 -22.86 -31.17 45.72
C GLY A 17 -21.50 -30.56 45.44
N ALA A 18 -20.47 -30.98 46.19
CA ALA A 18 -19.08 -30.64 45.93
C ALA A 18 -18.53 -31.47 44.76
N HIS A 19 -17.94 -30.80 43.78
CA HIS A 19 -16.95 -31.26 42.79
C HIS A 19 -16.42 -29.96 42.15
N GLY A 20 -15.12 -29.67 42.02
CA GLY A 20 -14.08 -30.54 41.51
C GLY A 20 -13.82 -30.17 40.05
N GLY A 21 -13.06 -29.10 39.81
CA GLY A 21 -12.61 -28.62 38.49
C GLY A 21 -12.08 -27.20 38.65
N GLY A 22 -10.81 -26.88 38.45
CA GLY A 22 -9.93 -27.30 37.37
C GLY A 22 -9.84 -26.13 36.37
N GLY A 23 -8.72 -25.40 36.38
CA GLY A 23 -8.38 -24.42 35.36
C GLY A 23 -8.69 -22.96 35.67
N SER A 24 -7.72 -22.27 36.29
CA SER A 24 -7.43 -20.87 35.95
C SER A 24 -6.01 -20.94 35.36
N GLY A 25 -5.76 -20.72 34.07
CA GLY A 25 -6.47 -19.86 33.14
C GLY A 25 -6.11 -18.41 33.45
N GLY A 26 -4.82 -18.08 33.35
CA GLY A 26 -4.35 -16.72 33.61
C GLY A 26 -2.95 -16.53 33.05
N GLY A 27 -2.82 -15.63 32.08
CA GLY A 27 -1.54 -15.07 31.69
C GLY A 27 -1.20 -15.11 30.21
N ASP A 28 -2.18 -15.08 29.30
CA ASP A 28 -1.99 -14.52 27.97
C ASP A 28 -1.74 -13.00 28.10
N GLU A 29 -0.53 -12.67 28.57
CA GLU A 29 0.09 -11.35 28.42
C GLU A 29 0.45 -11.19 26.94
N GLY A 30 -0.57 -11.05 26.10
CA GLY A 30 -0.47 -10.43 24.79
C GLY A 30 -0.17 -8.95 24.99
N GLY A 31 1.07 -8.65 25.39
CA GLY A 31 1.62 -7.32 25.41
C GLY A 31 1.64 -6.78 24.00
N GLY A 32 0.53 -6.15 23.60
CA GLY A 32 0.46 -5.31 22.41
C GLY A 32 1.57 -4.29 22.53
N GLY A 33 2.58 -4.43 21.66
CA GLY A 33 3.68 -3.50 21.51
C GLY A 33 3.16 -2.14 21.03
N GLY A 34 2.59 -1.38 21.97
CA GLY A 34 2.35 0.05 21.84
C GLY A 34 3.71 0.74 21.87
N GLY A 35 4.42 0.66 20.76
CA GLY A 35 5.68 1.38 20.53
C GLY A 35 5.43 2.88 20.70
N GLY A 36 5.76 3.37 21.89
CA GLY A 36 5.89 4.78 22.19
C GLY A 36 7.06 5.36 21.41
N GLY A 37 6.78 6.39 20.63
CA GLY A 37 7.78 7.25 20.01
C GLY A 37 7.25 8.68 20.02
N ASN A 38 7.67 9.45 21.02
CA ASN A 38 7.66 10.92 21.09
C ASN A 38 6.53 11.67 20.37
N GLY A 39 5.37 11.81 21.02
CA GLY A 39 4.59 13.06 21.18
C GLY A 39 4.15 13.94 19.98
N GLU A 40 4.62 13.70 18.76
CA GLU A 40 4.21 14.43 17.57
C GLU A 40 3.14 13.59 16.87
N ARG A 41 1.98 14.18 16.54
CA ARG A 41 0.88 13.45 15.90
C ARG A 41 1.39 12.80 14.59
N MET A 42 1.67 11.50 14.64
CA MET A 42 2.06 10.70 13.48
C MET A 42 0.80 10.26 12.74
N VAL A 43 0.75 10.51 11.44
CA VAL A 43 -0.39 10.21 10.57
C VAL A 43 0.06 9.19 9.53
N LYS A 44 -0.73 8.12 9.37
CA LYS A 44 -0.53 7.15 8.29
C LYS A 44 -0.79 7.80 6.93
N VAL A 45 0.19 7.68 6.04
CA VAL A 45 0.12 8.21 4.67
C VAL A 45 0.11 7.12 3.61
N ALA A 46 0.73 5.97 3.90
CA ALA A 46 0.73 4.81 3.00
C ALA A 46 0.73 3.49 3.77
N PHE A 47 0.43 2.43 3.04
CA PHE A 47 0.48 1.04 3.50
C PHE A 47 1.29 0.24 2.49
N ALA A 48 2.30 -0.47 2.97
CA ALA A 48 3.12 -1.39 2.18
C ALA A 48 2.79 -2.82 2.58
N ARG A 49 2.63 -3.70 1.58
CA ARG A 49 2.39 -5.13 1.78
C ARG A 49 3.64 -5.86 2.22
N THR A 50 4.80 -5.35 1.84
CA THR A 50 6.11 -5.94 2.16
C THR A 50 7.06 -4.95 2.81
N GLN A 51 8.10 -5.47 3.47
CA GLN A 51 9.16 -4.64 4.05
C GLN A 51 9.96 -3.85 2.98
N PRO A 52 10.43 -4.46 1.86
CA PRO A 52 11.16 -3.72 0.83
C PRO A 52 10.34 -2.57 0.23
N GLU A 53 9.04 -2.77 0.00
CA GLU A 53 8.12 -1.74 -0.47
C GLU A 53 8.01 -0.58 0.54
N ALA A 54 7.95 -0.90 1.83
CA ALA A 54 7.93 0.12 2.89
C ALA A 54 9.22 0.95 2.92
N GLU A 55 10.37 0.29 2.74
CA GLU A 55 11.68 0.93 2.68
C GLU A 55 11.83 1.81 1.44
N MET A 56 11.30 1.38 0.28
CA MET A 56 11.24 2.18 -0.94
C MET A 56 10.42 3.46 -0.72
N LEU A 57 9.19 3.32 -0.19
CA LEU A 57 8.32 4.48 0.09
C LEU A 57 8.95 5.44 1.12
N GLN A 58 9.63 4.91 2.13
CA GLN A 58 10.39 5.73 3.08
C GLN A 58 11.58 6.42 2.41
N GLY A 59 12.28 5.77 1.48
CA GLY A 59 13.35 6.36 0.69
C GLY A 59 12.88 7.59 -0.08
N LEU A 60 11.77 7.47 -0.81
CA LEU A 60 11.15 8.57 -1.55
C LEU A 60 10.79 9.76 -0.66
N LEU A 61 10.19 9.49 0.51
CA LEU A 61 9.87 10.55 1.48
C LEU A 61 11.14 11.20 2.05
N THR A 62 12.19 10.41 2.29
CA THR A 62 13.48 10.91 2.79
C THR A 62 14.15 11.82 1.76
N GLU A 63 14.13 11.45 0.49
CA GLU A 63 14.64 12.27 -0.62
C GLU A 63 13.89 13.60 -0.76
N ALA A 64 12.57 13.59 -0.52
CA ALA A 64 11.76 14.81 -0.48
C ALA A 64 11.99 15.68 0.78
N GLY A 65 12.83 15.23 1.71
CA GLY A 65 13.13 15.88 2.99
C GLY A 65 12.01 15.74 4.02
N ILE A 66 11.19 14.69 3.94
CA ILE A 66 10.05 14.42 4.82
C ILE A 66 10.42 13.31 5.81
N PRO A 67 10.54 13.62 7.12
CA PRO A 67 10.77 12.59 8.12
C PRO A 67 9.61 11.60 8.20
N SER A 68 9.89 10.32 8.00
CA SER A 68 8.92 9.24 8.07
C SER A 68 9.37 8.11 9.00
N MET A 69 8.40 7.38 9.55
CA MET A 69 8.60 6.24 10.44
C MET A 69 7.83 5.04 9.91
N LEU A 70 8.50 3.90 9.84
CA LEU A 70 7.85 2.63 9.53
C LEU A 70 7.32 2.00 10.81
N LYS A 71 6.05 1.61 10.79
CA LYS A 71 5.43 0.85 11.87
C LYS A 71 4.90 -0.45 11.31
N ARG A 72 5.01 -1.54 12.08
CA ARG A 72 4.31 -2.77 11.71
C ARG A 72 2.80 -2.54 11.77
N SER A 73 2.11 -2.95 10.71
CA SER A 73 0.65 -2.84 10.68
C SER A 73 0.06 -3.70 11.79
N GLY A 74 -0.86 -3.13 12.58
CA GLY A 74 -1.46 -3.83 13.73
C GLY A 74 -2.20 -5.11 13.30
N GLY A 75 -2.09 -6.16 14.10
CA GLY A 75 -2.74 -7.46 13.85
C GLY A 75 -1.92 -8.45 13.00
N PHE A 76 -0.70 -8.09 12.60
CA PHE A 76 0.23 -8.94 11.84
C PHE A 76 1.46 -9.40 12.67
N ASP A 77 1.29 -9.55 13.99
CA ASP A 77 2.34 -9.91 14.95
C ASP A 77 2.53 -11.44 15.14
N ASN A 78 2.29 -12.23 14.09
CA ASN A 78 2.55 -13.68 14.11
C ASN A 78 3.97 -13.95 13.60
N PRO A 79 4.76 -14.86 14.21
CA PRO A 79 6.13 -15.19 13.79
C PRO A 79 6.30 -15.46 12.29
N GLU A 80 5.31 -16.10 11.68
CA GLU A 80 5.27 -16.41 10.24
C GLU A 80 5.22 -15.16 9.33
N PHE A 81 4.75 -14.01 9.83
CA PHE A 81 4.67 -12.75 9.06
C PHE A 81 5.74 -11.72 9.46
N LEU A 82 6.56 -12.00 10.48
CA LEU A 82 7.61 -11.08 10.94
C LEU A 82 8.69 -10.78 9.89
N PRO A 83 9.15 -11.75 9.06
CA PRO A 83 10.28 -11.54 8.16
C PRO A 83 10.01 -10.50 7.07
N ASN A 84 8.78 -10.45 6.54
CA ASN A 84 8.44 -9.61 5.37
C ASN A 84 7.04 -8.98 5.44
N GLY A 85 6.39 -9.00 6.61
CA GLY A 85 4.98 -8.63 6.72
C GLY A 85 4.69 -7.13 6.51
N PRO A 86 3.40 -6.77 6.40
CA PRO A 86 2.97 -5.42 6.06
C PRO A 86 3.46 -4.33 7.02
N ARG A 87 3.62 -3.12 6.48
CA ARG A 87 4.11 -1.94 7.21
C ARG A 87 3.26 -0.72 6.88
N ASP A 88 2.97 0.06 7.90
CA ASP A 88 2.41 1.39 7.78
C ASP A 88 3.55 2.42 7.68
N VAL A 89 3.43 3.34 6.73
CA VAL A 89 4.32 4.49 6.62
C VAL A 89 3.65 5.67 7.30
N LEU A 90 4.26 6.17 8.37
CA LEU A 90 3.78 7.32 9.13
C LEU A 90 4.69 8.52 8.92
N VAL A 91 4.08 9.70 8.91
CA VAL A 91 4.79 10.99 8.90
C VAL A 91 4.19 11.90 9.95
N ARG A 92 4.90 12.96 10.30
CA ARG A 92 4.33 14.02 11.14
C ARG A 92 3.10 14.65 10.47
N ALA A 93 2.10 15.01 11.26
CA ALA A 93 0.84 15.56 10.78
C ALA A 93 1.01 16.84 9.92
N ASP A 94 2.02 17.66 10.22
CA ASP A 94 2.36 18.87 9.46
C ASP A 94 2.79 18.57 8.01
N SER A 95 3.42 17.41 7.80
CA SER A 95 4.00 16.98 6.53
C SER A 95 3.11 16.00 5.77
N ALA A 96 1.98 15.58 6.37
CA ALA A 96 1.11 14.55 5.83
C ALA A 96 0.52 14.89 4.45
N LYS A 97 0.20 16.16 4.20
CA LYS A 97 -0.33 16.59 2.90
C LYS A 97 0.75 16.45 1.81
N ARG A 98 1.92 17.03 2.04
CA ARG A 98 3.05 16.98 1.11
C ARG A 98 3.54 15.55 0.88
N ALA A 99 3.54 14.71 1.92
CA ALA A 99 3.87 13.30 1.79
C ALA A 99 2.90 12.55 0.88
N ARG A 100 1.59 12.81 0.98
CA ARG A 100 0.61 12.20 0.07
C ARG A 100 0.78 12.68 -1.37
N GLU A 101 1.14 13.94 -1.58
CA GLU A 101 1.41 14.47 -2.92
C GLU A 101 2.61 13.78 -3.55
N VAL A 102 3.74 13.68 -2.82
CA VAL A 102 4.95 12.98 -3.30
C VAL A 102 4.67 11.52 -3.62
N LEU A 103 3.90 10.83 -2.78
CA LEU A 103 3.56 9.43 -3.01
C LEU A 103 2.49 9.24 -4.10
N ALA A 104 1.64 10.24 -4.34
CA ALA A 104 0.61 10.14 -5.37
C ALA A 104 1.24 10.06 -6.77
N ASP A 105 2.27 10.86 -7.04
CA ASP A 105 2.95 10.84 -8.35
C ASP A 105 3.49 9.44 -8.66
N VAL A 106 4.14 8.78 -7.69
CA VAL A 106 4.74 7.45 -7.88
C VAL A 106 3.71 6.32 -7.91
N MET A 107 2.68 6.36 -7.05
CA MET A 107 1.65 5.33 -7.01
C MET A 107 0.72 5.38 -8.24
N ILE A 108 0.58 6.56 -8.86
CA ILE A 108 -0.16 6.73 -10.12
C ILE A 108 0.62 6.15 -11.29
N GLU A 109 1.95 6.29 -11.33
CA GLU A 109 2.78 5.70 -12.38
C GLU A 109 2.68 4.17 -12.37
N ASP A 110 2.78 3.51 -11.22
CA ASP A 110 2.64 2.04 -11.12
C ASP A 110 1.25 1.56 -11.60
N GLU A 111 0.16 2.19 -11.15
CA GLU A 111 -1.21 1.79 -11.53
C GLU A 111 -1.54 2.16 -12.98
N HIS A 112 -0.97 3.26 -13.51
CA HIS A 112 -1.13 3.66 -14.91
C HIS A 112 -0.35 2.73 -15.84
N ASP A 113 0.88 2.37 -15.50
CA ASP A 113 1.71 1.46 -16.27
C ASP A 113 1.06 0.06 -16.29
N GLU A 114 0.63 -0.47 -15.14
CA GLU A 114 -0.13 -1.74 -15.09
C GLU A 114 -1.44 -1.68 -15.87
N ALA A 115 -2.20 -0.57 -15.78
CA ALA A 115 -3.43 -0.41 -16.54
C ALA A 115 -3.17 -0.34 -18.05
N THR A 116 -2.11 0.35 -18.48
CA THR A 116 -1.72 0.41 -19.89
C THR A 116 -1.22 -0.94 -20.39
N GLU A 117 -0.41 -1.69 -19.62
CA GLU A 117 0.04 -3.03 -19.99
C GLU A 117 -1.13 -4.01 -20.10
N LEU A 118 -2.08 -3.99 -19.16
CA LEU A 118 -3.27 -4.84 -19.23
C LEU A 118 -4.19 -4.46 -20.40
N GLU A 119 -4.30 -3.17 -20.70
CA GLU A 119 -5.02 -2.70 -21.89
C GLU A 119 -4.31 -3.10 -23.18
N GLU A 120 -2.98 -3.01 -23.22
CA GLU A 120 -2.14 -3.46 -24.33
C GLU A 120 -2.24 -4.97 -24.51
N GLU A 121 -2.13 -5.78 -23.46
CA GLU A 121 -2.34 -7.23 -23.52
C GLU A 121 -3.74 -7.58 -24.04
N ARG A 122 -4.79 -6.87 -23.60
CA ARG A 122 -6.15 -7.04 -24.12
C ARG A 122 -6.28 -6.62 -25.58
N ARG A 123 -5.59 -5.56 -26.01
CA ARG A 123 -5.54 -5.10 -27.41
C ARG A 123 -4.78 -6.10 -28.29
N LEU A 124 -3.64 -6.60 -27.82
CA LEU A 124 -2.83 -7.63 -28.48
C LEU A 124 -3.60 -8.94 -28.57
N ALA A 125 -4.33 -9.33 -27.52
CA ALA A 125 -5.25 -10.47 -27.53
C ALA A 125 -6.42 -10.27 -28.50
N ARG A 126 -6.83 -9.01 -28.76
CA ARG A 126 -7.79 -8.64 -29.80
C ARG A 126 -7.16 -8.50 -31.19
N GLY A 127 -5.83 -8.63 -31.31
CA GLY A 127 -5.10 -8.46 -32.57
C GLY A 127 -4.95 -7.01 -33.04
N GLU A 128 -5.26 -6.03 -32.18
CA GLU A 128 -5.10 -4.60 -32.48
C GLU A 128 -3.66 -4.19 -32.19
N THR A 129 -2.78 -4.28 -33.19
CA THR A 129 -1.45 -3.68 -33.10
C THR A 129 -1.60 -2.16 -33.08
N GLY A 130 -1.49 -1.59 -31.88
CA GLY A 130 -1.41 -0.15 -31.66
C GLY A 130 -0.14 0.38 -32.29
N VAL A 131 -0.18 0.68 -33.58
CA VAL A 131 0.89 1.46 -34.21
C VAL A 131 0.82 2.84 -33.60
N THR A 132 1.71 3.13 -32.65
CA THR A 132 2.07 4.49 -32.24
C THR A 132 2.19 5.30 -33.54
N SER A 133 1.26 6.25 -33.71
CA SER A 133 0.79 6.74 -35.01
C SER A 133 1.83 6.59 -36.12
N ALA A 134 1.61 5.68 -37.07
CA ALA A 134 2.55 5.36 -38.15
C ALA A 134 3.13 6.62 -38.81
N GLY A 135 2.33 7.69 -38.86
CA GLY A 135 2.73 9.01 -39.34
C GLY A 135 3.81 9.72 -38.51
N ARG A 136 3.78 9.67 -37.16
CA ARG A 136 4.84 10.29 -36.33
C ARG A 136 6.15 9.52 -36.46
N LEU A 137 6.10 8.18 -36.50
CA LEU A 137 7.30 7.36 -36.67
C LEU A 137 7.91 7.58 -38.06
N ALA A 138 7.09 7.57 -39.12
CA ALA A 138 7.53 7.85 -40.47
C ALA A 138 8.10 9.27 -40.60
N PHE A 139 7.48 10.26 -39.97
CA PHE A 139 7.98 11.64 -39.96
C PHE A 139 9.36 11.75 -39.32
N TRP A 140 9.56 11.19 -38.13
CA TRP A 140 10.85 11.23 -37.44
C TRP A 140 11.94 10.46 -38.17
N LEU A 141 11.60 9.33 -38.79
CA LEU A 141 12.52 8.55 -39.59
C LEU A 141 12.97 9.31 -40.84
N ILE A 142 12.05 9.95 -41.56
CA ILE A 142 12.37 10.82 -42.70
C ILE A 142 13.23 12.01 -42.25
N ALA A 143 12.87 12.66 -41.13
CA ALA A 143 13.62 13.79 -40.59
C ALA A 143 15.09 13.39 -40.28
N ALA A 144 15.30 12.23 -39.65
CA ALA A 144 16.64 11.73 -39.35
C ALA A 144 17.47 11.46 -40.62
N VAL A 145 16.85 10.87 -41.66
CA VAL A 145 17.50 10.61 -42.95
C VAL A 145 17.91 11.92 -43.64
N VAL A 146 17.01 12.93 -43.64
CA VAL A 146 17.29 14.23 -44.24
C VAL A 146 18.43 14.94 -43.52
N VAL A 147 18.44 14.93 -42.18
CA VAL A 147 19.54 15.52 -41.39
C VAL A 147 20.86 14.82 -41.69
N GLY A 148 20.89 13.48 -41.73
CA GLY A 148 22.09 12.73 -42.10
C GLY A 148 22.60 13.09 -43.50
N PHE A 149 21.72 13.18 -44.48
CA PHE A 149 22.08 13.59 -45.84
C PHE A 149 22.65 15.01 -45.89
N LEU A 150 22.04 15.96 -45.19
CA LEU A 150 22.53 17.34 -45.11
C LEU A 150 23.89 17.44 -44.44
N LEU A 151 24.14 16.65 -43.39
CA LEU A 151 25.44 16.58 -42.73
C LEU A 151 26.52 16.04 -43.66
N ILE A 152 26.23 14.96 -44.39
CA ILE A 152 27.16 14.40 -45.39
C ILE A 152 27.44 15.43 -46.48
N TRP A 153 26.39 16.07 -47.02
CA TRP A 153 26.53 17.09 -48.05
C TRP A 153 27.34 18.30 -47.59
N ALA A 154 27.12 18.78 -46.36
CA ALA A 154 27.89 19.87 -45.77
C ALA A 154 29.37 19.48 -45.56
N LEU A 155 29.64 18.24 -45.15
CA LEU A 155 31.00 17.72 -45.02
C LEU A 155 31.72 17.66 -46.38
N TYR A 156 31.00 17.29 -47.45
CA TYR A 156 31.49 17.30 -48.82
C TYR A 156 31.80 18.70 -49.36
N GLN A 157 31.06 19.73 -48.94
CA GLN A 157 31.36 21.12 -49.32
C GLN A 157 32.57 21.69 -48.55
N ALA A 158 32.81 21.17 -47.33
CA ALA A 158 33.88 21.65 -46.45
C ALA A 158 35.22 20.91 -46.63
N THR A 159 35.27 19.89 -47.49
CA THR A 159 36.47 19.10 -47.84
C THR A 159 36.92 19.44 -49.26
#